data_AF-A0A7V2YBC6-F1
#
_entry.id   AF-A0A7V2YBC6-F1
#
_cell.length_a   1.000
_cell.length_b   1.000
_cell.length_c   1.000
_cell.angle_alpha   90.00
_cell.angle_beta   90.00
_cell.angle_gamma   90.00
#
_symmetry.space_group_name_H-M   'P 1'
#
loop_
_entity.id
_entity.type
_entity.pdbx_description
1 polymer ?
#
loop_
_entity_poly.entity_id
_entity_poly.type
_entity_poly.pdbx_seq_one_letter_code
_entity_poly.pdbx_strand_id
1 'polypeptide(L)'
;MRRSWDMWKPYVPVAKRQSKAQKELRRLQKKGGSLSPVVVEGRAIAGTFWGKAWCENLERYSDFQNRLPRGRAYLRNGSVLDLQIAPGEVRALVCGTKIYRVGVEVAPVSEARWKAICRDCSGAIDSLVELLQGRFSKAVMERICREKTGLFPSPSEIKFSCSCPDWAYMCKHVAAVLYGIGARLDHEPELLFRLREVDEKELIVQAGAELPLSPKQPEAEKVLREEDLSVLFGLEMASVEQCDPAAAAELEAVSKEGPKPPGGPKKKGERAASLGSALMTARAVRAREANKSRRPATKKGCGEVSRAKSRKGRI
;
A
#
# COMPACT_ATOMS: atom_id res chain seq x y z
N MET A 1 36.95 -39.46 5.70
CA MET A 1 36.19 -38.41 6.41
C MET A 1 36.92 -37.08 6.26
N ARG A 2 36.64 -36.30 5.20
CA ARG A 2 37.21 -34.94 5.05
C ARG A 2 36.14 -33.95 5.51
N ARG A 3 36.42 -33.30 6.64
CA ARG A 3 35.60 -32.22 7.20
C ARG A 3 35.74 -31.00 6.29
N SER A 4 34.69 -30.64 5.54
CA SER A 4 34.66 -29.41 4.75
C SER A 4 34.39 -28.22 5.67
N TRP A 5 35.42 -27.76 6.36
CA TRP A 5 35.48 -26.38 6.84
C TRP A 5 35.86 -25.53 5.61
N ASP A 6 35.24 -24.37 5.42
CA ASP A 6 35.50 -23.38 4.35
C ASP A 6 34.71 -23.51 3.03
N MET A 7 33.38 -23.41 3.09
CA MET A 7 32.60 -22.93 1.94
C MET A 7 31.96 -21.57 2.21
N TRP A 8 32.79 -20.54 2.31
CA TRP A 8 32.32 -19.17 2.17
C TRP A 8 31.88 -18.96 0.73
N LYS A 9 30.61 -18.56 0.52
CA LYS A 9 30.11 -18.30 -0.83
C LYS A 9 30.91 -17.14 -1.45
N PRO A 10 31.35 -17.26 -2.71
CA PRO A 10 32.13 -16.21 -3.37
C PRO A 10 31.32 -14.91 -3.41
N TYR A 11 32.04 -13.79 -3.26
CA TYR A 11 31.45 -12.46 -3.33
C TYR A 11 30.75 -12.28 -4.69
N VAL A 12 29.49 -11.85 -4.66
CA VAL A 12 28.72 -11.53 -5.86
C VAL A 12 28.70 -10.02 -6.03
N PRO A 13 29.33 -9.47 -7.10
CA PRO A 13 29.33 -8.04 -7.39
C PRO A 13 27.92 -7.46 -7.52
N VAL A 14 27.76 -6.19 -7.15
CA VAL A 14 26.48 -5.47 -7.19
C VAL A 14 25.86 -5.47 -8.59
N ALA A 15 26.65 -5.18 -9.63
CA ALA A 15 26.19 -5.18 -11.02
C ALA A 15 25.58 -6.54 -11.45
N LYS A 16 26.16 -7.65 -10.97
CA LYS A 16 25.61 -9.00 -11.23
C LYS A 16 24.27 -9.22 -10.52
N ARG A 17 24.08 -8.63 -9.33
CA ARG A 17 22.78 -8.67 -8.61
C ARG A 17 21.72 -7.84 -9.32
N GLN A 18 22.07 -6.63 -9.74
CA GLN A 18 21.18 -5.74 -10.51
C GLN A 18 20.76 -6.40 -11.83
N SER A 19 21.70 -6.94 -12.60
CA SER A 19 21.38 -7.65 -13.85
C SER A 19 20.47 -8.86 -13.62
N LYS A 20 20.70 -9.63 -12.55
CA LYS A 20 19.82 -10.73 -12.18
C LYS A 20 18.41 -10.25 -11.83
N ALA A 21 18.30 -9.21 -11.01
CA ALA A 21 17.02 -8.63 -10.62
C ALA A 21 16.25 -8.11 -11.84
N GLN A 22 16.91 -7.40 -12.76
CA GLN A 22 16.32 -6.93 -14.02
C GLN A 22 15.85 -8.08 -14.91
N LYS A 23 16.62 -9.17 -15.03
CA LYS A 23 16.22 -10.37 -15.79
C LYS A 23 14.96 -11.01 -15.20
N GLU A 24 14.92 -11.19 -13.89
CA GLU A 24 13.74 -11.74 -13.21
C GLU A 24 12.53 -10.81 -13.31
N LEU A 25 12.72 -9.49 -13.19
CA LEU A 25 11.67 -8.50 -13.38
C LEU A 25 11.05 -8.62 -14.78
N ARG A 26 11.88 -8.61 -15.83
CA ARG A 26 11.42 -8.79 -17.23
C ARG A 26 10.70 -10.12 -17.42
N ARG A 27 11.16 -11.19 -16.76
CA ARG A 27 10.52 -12.51 -16.81
C ARG A 27 9.13 -12.47 -16.16
N LEU A 28 8.98 -11.78 -15.04
CA LEU A 28 7.69 -11.64 -14.34
C LEU A 28 6.73 -10.73 -15.12
N GLN A 29 7.22 -9.64 -15.71
CA GLN A 29 6.42 -8.75 -16.56
C GLN A 29 5.84 -9.50 -17.77
N LYS A 30 6.65 -10.35 -18.42
CA LYS A 30 6.19 -11.22 -19.52
C LYS A 30 5.08 -12.20 -19.13
N LYS A 31 4.93 -12.52 -17.85
CA LYS A 31 3.88 -13.41 -17.34
C LYS A 31 2.57 -12.67 -17.03
N GLY A 32 2.50 -11.36 -17.30
CA GLY A 32 1.28 -10.56 -17.15
C GLY A 32 1.02 -10.06 -15.73
N GLY A 33 2.01 -10.06 -14.83
CA GLY A 33 1.86 -9.48 -13.50
C GLY A 33 2.01 -7.96 -13.52
N SER A 34 1.10 -7.24 -12.86
CA SER A 34 1.27 -5.83 -12.50
C SER A 34 2.33 -5.73 -11.40
N LEU A 35 3.57 -5.38 -11.78
CA LEU A 35 4.68 -5.24 -10.84
C LEU A 35 4.96 -3.75 -10.62
N SER A 36 5.14 -3.37 -9.37
CA SER A 36 5.58 -2.04 -8.97
C SER A 36 6.99 -2.13 -8.36
N PRO A 37 8.06 -2.18 -9.20
CA PRO A 37 9.43 -2.22 -8.69
C PRO A 37 9.74 -0.92 -7.94
N VAL A 38 10.64 -1.00 -6.96
CA VAL A 38 11.14 0.18 -6.23
C VAL A 38 12.52 0.52 -6.78
N VAL A 39 12.64 1.70 -7.38
CA VAL A 39 13.91 2.24 -7.88
C VAL A 39 14.32 3.37 -6.95
N VAL A 40 15.53 3.27 -6.40
CA VAL A 40 16.11 4.32 -5.57
C VAL A 40 17.18 5.00 -6.40
N GLU A 41 16.99 6.29 -6.67
CA GLU A 41 17.94 7.12 -7.40
C GLU A 41 18.91 7.81 -6.43
N GLY A 42 20.21 7.77 -6.74
CA GLY A 42 21.23 8.46 -5.96
C GLY A 42 21.65 7.78 -4.64
N ARG A 43 22.18 8.59 -3.72
CA ARG A 43 22.80 8.10 -2.46
C ARG A 43 21.79 7.90 -1.33
N ALA A 44 20.78 8.75 -1.24
CA ALA A 44 19.73 8.65 -0.22
C ALA A 44 18.69 7.60 -0.62
N ILE A 45 18.03 6.97 0.36
CA ILE A 45 16.89 6.09 0.08
C ILE A 45 15.62 6.88 -0.14
N ALA A 46 15.46 7.95 0.63
CA ALA A 46 14.34 8.86 0.56
C ALA A 46 14.85 10.31 0.58
N GLY A 47 14.26 11.14 -0.27
CA GLY A 47 14.50 12.58 -0.40
C GLY A 47 13.47 13.44 0.33
N THR A 48 12.21 13.00 0.42
CA THR A 48 11.13 13.81 1.04
C THR A 48 11.07 13.62 2.55
N PHE A 49 10.26 14.44 3.22
CA PHE A 49 10.01 14.28 4.65
C PHE A 49 9.43 12.90 4.98
N TRP A 50 8.42 12.44 4.23
CA TRP A 50 7.69 11.20 4.53
C TRP A 50 8.60 9.98 4.51
N GLY A 51 9.36 9.80 3.43
CA GLY A 51 10.27 8.68 3.32
C GLY A 51 11.42 8.74 4.32
N LYS A 52 11.96 9.95 4.61
CA LYS A 52 13.01 10.13 5.64
C LYS A 52 12.49 9.78 7.03
N ALA A 53 11.37 10.37 7.43
CA ALA A 53 10.76 10.13 8.74
C ALA A 53 10.42 8.64 8.92
N TRP A 54 9.90 7.98 7.88
CA TRP A 54 9.64 6.55 7.91
C TRP A 54 10.93 5.74 8.14
N CYS A 55 11.99 6.03 7.38
CA CYS A 55 13.29 5.37 7.54
C CYS A 55 13.89 5.60 8.93
N GLU A 56 13.81 6.82 9.46
CA GLU A 56 14.28 7.17 10.80
C GLU A 56 13.50 6.43 11.89
N ASN A 57 12.18 6.35 11.76
CA ASN A 57 11.32 5.60 12.68
C ASN A 57 11.70 4.11 12.71
N LEU A 58 11.96 3.50 11.55
CA LEU A 58 12.44 2.12 11.47
C LEU A 58 13.82 1.91 12.13
N GLU A 59 14.70 2.91 12.05
CA GLU A 59 16.08 2.83 12.59
C GLU A 59 16.16 2.99 14.11
N ARG A 60 15.13 3.60 14.72
CA ARG A 60 14.99 3.69 16.17
C ARG A 60 14.70 2.35 16.84
N TYR A 61 14.21 1.37 16.08
CA TYR A 61 13.97 0.03 16.59
C TYR A 61 15.30 -0.71 16.80
N SER A 62 15.78 -0.67 18.05
CA SER A 62 17.06 -1.27 18.47
C SER A 62 17.23 -2.72 18.02
N ASP A 63 16.14 -3.49 18.07
CA ASP A 63 16.11 -4.92 17.76
C ASP A 63 16.49 -5.24 16.30
N PHE A 64 16.43 -4.23 15.42
CA PHE A 64 16.57 -4.37 13.98
C PHE A 64 17.88 -3.82 13.41
N GLN A 65 18.66 -3.06 14.19
CA GLN A 65 19.83 -2.33 13.72
C GLN A 65 20.85 -3.22 12.98
N ASN A 66 21.09 -4.44 13.46
CA ASN A 66 22.05 -5.38 12.84
C ASN A 66 21.62 -5.91 11.47
N ARG A 67 20.36 -5.75 11.08
CA ARG A 67 19.79 -6.28 9.84
C ARG A 67 19.50 -5.18 8.81
N LEU A 68 19.26 -3.95 9.27
CA LEU A 68 18.94 -2.80 8.43
C LEU A 68 19.98 -2.51 7.33
N PRO A 69 21.31 -2.48 7.60
CA PRO A 69 22.31 -2.18 6.57
C PRO A 69 22.25 -3.15 5.36
N ARG A 70 21.98 -4.43 5.62
CA ARG A 70 21.86 -5.45 4.56
C ARG A 70 20.58 -5.26 3.75
N GLY A 71 19.47 -4.92 4.42
CA GLY A 71 18.21 -4.57 3.73
C GLY A 71 18.39 -3.35 2.83
N ARG A 72 19.05 -2.31 3.36
CA ARG A 72 19.44 -1.09 2.65
C ARG A 72 20.20 -1.38 1.35
N ALA A 73 21.16 -2.30 1.41
CA ALA A 73 21.91 -2.72 0.24
C ALA A 73 21.05 -3.49 -0.78
N TYR A 74 20.10 -4.31 -0.35
CA TYR A 74 19.20 -5.02 -1.26
C TYR A 74 18.28 -4.06 -2.02
N LEU A 75 17.72 -3.08 -1.32
CA LEU A 75 16.90 -2.05 -1.95
C LEU A 75 17.70 -1.26 -2.99
N ARG A 76 18.87 -0.73 -2.61
CA ARG A 76 19.74 0.04 -3.53
C ARG A 76 20.19 -0.75 -4.76
N ASN A 77 20.35 -2.06 -4.63
CA ASN A 77 20.75 -2.92 -5.73
C ASN A 77 19.55 -3.30 -6.65
N GLY A 78 18.38 -2.68 -6.48
CA GLY A 78 17.18 -2.96 -7.27
C GLY A 78 16.64 -4.37 -7.04
N SER A 79 16.87 -4.96 -5.86
CA SER A 79 16.45 -6.33 -5.58
C SER A 79 14.97 -6.44 -5.21
N VAL A 80 14.28 -5.33 -4.93
CA VAL A 80 12.83 -5.31 -4.69
C VAL A 80 12.14 -5.18 -6.04
N LEU A 81 11.62 -6.30 -6.54
CA LEU A 81 11.03 -6.42 -7.88
C LEU A 81 9.58 -5.94 -7.93
N ASP A 82 8.89 -6.04 -6.80
CA ASP A 82 7.50 -5.64 -6.64
C ASP A 82 7.27 -5.23 -5.20
N LEU A 83 6.53 -4.14 -5.00
CA LEU A 83 6.08 -3.65 -3.71
C LEU A 83 4.71 -3.03 -3.90
N GLN A 84 3.69 -3.68 -3.34
CA GLN A 84 2.30 -3.26 -3.37
C GLN A 84 1.85 -2.96 -1.95
N ILE A 85 1.31 -1.76 -1.74
CA ILE A 85 0.76 -1.32 -0.46
C ILE A 85 -0.77 -1.39 -0.58
N ALA A 86 -1.37 -2.21 0.27
CA ALA A 86 -2.81 -2.35 0.45
C ALA A 86 -3.19 -1.91 1.88
N PRO A 87 -4.49 -1.76 2.18
CA PRO A 87 -4.93 -1.51 3.55
C PRO A 87 -4.44 -2.61 4.50
N GLY A 88 -3.73 -2.23 5.57
CA GLY A 88 -3.20 -3.15 6.59
C GLY A 88 -2.09 -4.11 6.14
N GLU A 89 -1.74 -4.18 4.85
CA GLU A 89 -0.80 -5.18 4.32
C GLU A 89 0.09 -4.62 3.19
N VAL A 90 1.37 -4.98 3.23
CA VAL A 90 2.32 -4.77 2.13
C VAL A 90 2.80 -6.12 1.60
N ARG A 91 2.62 -6.33 0.30
CA ARG A 91 3.10 -7.52 -0.42
C ARG A 91 4.26 -7.15 -1.31
N ALA A 92 5.34 -7.93 -1.24
CA ALA A 92 6.53 -7.65 -2.03
C ALA A 92 7.24 -8.91 -2.53
N LEU A 93 7.96 -8.73 -3.63
CA LEU A 93 8.85 -9.74 -4.22
C LEU A 93 10.30 -9.25 -4.17
N VAL A 94 11.15 -10.00 -3.50
CA VAL A 94 12.58 -9.65 -3.35
C VAL A 94 13.47 -10.71 -4.01
N CYS A 95 14.30 -10.27 -4.94
CA CYS A 95 15.31 -11.07 -5.62
C CYS A 95 16.54 -11.28 -4.73
N GLY A 96 16.80 -12.53 -4.33
CA GLY A 96 18.04 -12.94 -3.69
C GLY A 96 18.67 -14.12 -4.44
N THR A 97 18.93 -15.22 -3.72
CA THR A 97 19.31 -16.49 -4.36
C THR A 97 18.19 -16.98 -5.28
N LYS A 98 16.96 -16.86 -4.82
CA LYS A 98 15.71 -17.02 -5.58
C LYS A 98 14.82 -15.80 -5.32
N ILE A 99 13.65 -15.75 -5.94
CA ILE A 99 12.63 -14.74 -5.61
C ILE A 99 11.95 -15.17 -4.31
N TYR A 100 11.90 -14.27 -3.34
CA TYR A 100 11.23 -14.47 -2.07
C TYR A 100 9.97 -13.59 -2.01
N ARG A 101 8.86 -14.19 -1.59
CA ARG A 101 7.66 -13.47 -1.15
C ARG A 101 7.88 -12.94 0.25
N VAL A 102 7.59 -11.66 0.43
CA VAL A 102 7.63 -10.93 1.70
C VAL A 102 6.26 -10.32 1.94
N GLY A 103 5.72 -10.50 3.14
CA GLY A 103 4.52 -9.84 3.62
C GLY A 103 4.86 -9.00 4.86
N VAL A 104 4.29 -7.81 4.95
CA VAL A 104 4.34 -6.96 6.13
C VAL A 104 2.91 -6.58 6.47
N GLU A 105 2.42 -7.00 7.62
CA GLU A 105 1.10 -6.61 8.13
C GLU A 105 1.30 -5.46 9.11
N VAL A 106 0.50 -4.42 8.99
CA VAL A 106 0.53 -3.24 9.86
C VAL A 106 -0.85 -3.07 10.46
N ALA A 107 -0.91 -3.01 11.79
CA ALA A 107 -2.18 -2.81 12.48
C ALA A 107 -2.80 -1.45 12.12
N PRO A 108 -4.14 -1.38 11.98
CA PRO A 108 -4.85 -0.14 11.77
C PRO A 108 -4.69 0.79 12.98
N VAL A 109 -4.83 2.09 12.76
CA VAL A 109 -4.83 3.07 13.84
C VAL A 109 -6.14 2.97 14.60
N SER A 110 -6.08 2.95 15.94
CA SER A 110 -7.31 2.97 16.74
C SER A 110 -8.05 4.30 16.57
N GLU A 111 -9.38 4.26 16.57
CA GLU A 111 -10.21 5.45 16.37
C GLU A 111 -9.89 6.58 17.36
N ALA A 112 -9.63 6.23 18.62
CA ALA A 112 -9.22 7.20 19.65
C ALA A 112 -7.87 7.87 19.34
N ARG A 113 -6.89 7.10 18.81
CA ARG A 113 -5.60 7.65 18.39
C ARG A 113 -5.77 8.53 17.16
N TRP A 114 -6.60 8.11 16.21
CA TRP A 114 -6.86 8.89 15.01
C TRP A 114 -7.52 10.24 15.31
N LYS A 115 -8.60 10.24 16.11
CA LYS A 115 -9.24 11.48 16.59
C LYS A 115 -8.28 12.40 17.33
N ALA A 116 -7.37 11.84 18.13
CA ALA A 116 -6.34 12.64 18.80
C ALA A 116 -5.37 13.29 17.80
N ILE A 117 -4.92 12.56 16.77
CA ILE A 117 -4.08 13.12 15.70
C ILE A 117 -4.80 14.23 14.95
N CYS A 118 -6.08 14.03 14.60
CA CYS A 118 -6.87 15.04 13.90
C CYS A 118 -7.02 16.33 14.72
N ARG A 119 -7.34 16.22 16.00
CA ARG A 119 -7.41 17.37 16.91
C ARG A 119 -6.05 18.04 17.14
N ASP A 120 -4.98 17.28 17.26
CA ASP A 120 -3.64 17.85 17.47
C ASP A 120 -3.11 18.60 16.24
N CYS A 121 -3.67 18.29 15.06
CA CYS A 121 -3.34 18.94 13.79
C CYS A 121 -4.39 19.97 13.34
N SER A 122 -5.43 20.21 14.15
CA SER A 122 -6.48 21.17 13.81
C SER A 122 -5.91 22.60 13.68
N GLY A 123 -6.39 23.35 12.69
CA GLY A 123 -5.91 24.70 12.38
C GLY A 123 -4.45 24.81 11.92
N ALA A 124 -3.75 23.69 11.70
CA ALA A 124 -2.36 23.69 11.19
C ALA A 124 -2.21 23.06 9.79
N ILE A 125 -3.28 22.45 9.27
CA ILE A 125 -3.36 21.80 7.97
C ILE A 125 -4.51 22.42 7.18
N ASP A 126 -4.19 23.33 6.27
CA ASP A 126 -5.20 24.04 5.46
C ASP A 126 -5.46 23.36 4.10
N SER A 127 -4.57 22.45 3.67
CA SER A 127 -4.63 21.81 2.35
C SER A 127 -4.13 20.37 2.35
N LEU A 128 -4.91 19.46 1.71
CA LEU A 128 -4.48 18.06 1.50
C LEU A 128 -3.22 17.98 0.66
N VAL A 129 -3.13 18.82 -0.37
CA VAL A 129 -2.05 18.78 -1.34
C VAL A 129 -0.73 19.15 -0.64
N GLU A 130 -0.77 20.12 0.27
CA GLU A 130 0.40 20.49 1.08
C GLU A 130 0.78 19.41 2.09
N LEU A 131 -0.21 18.66 2.62
CA LEU A 131 0.02 17.50 3.50
C LEU A 131 0.81 16.42 2.81
N LEU A 132 0.30 16.01 1.65
CA LEU A 132 0.91 14.96 0.84
C LEU A 132 2.29 15.41 0.36
N GLN A 133 2.43 16.65 -0.09
CA GLN A 133 3.74 17.21 -0.47
C GLN A 133 4.70 17.40 0.72
N GLY A 134 4.24 17.24 1.96
CA GLY A 134 5.04 17.43 3.17
C GLY A 134 5.51 18.87 3.36
N ARG A 135 4.73 19.85 2.89
CA ARG A 135 5.05 21.29 2.92
C ARG A 135 4.61 22.01 4.21
N PHE A 136 4.24 21.27 5.25
CA PHE A 136 3.90 21.86 6.55
C PHE A 136 5.12 22.14 7.41
N SER A 137 4.89 22.95 8.45
CA SER A 137 5.91 23.18 9.48
C SER A 137 6.41 21.85 10.04
N LYS A 138 7.72 21.78 10.27
CA LYS A 138 8.38 20.58 10.81
C LYS A 138 7.68 20.05 12.07
N ALA A 139 7.12 20.95 12.89
CA ALA A 139 6.39 20.60 14.10
C ALA A 139 5.07 19.85 13.84
N VAL A 140 4.32 20.17 12.77
CA VAL A 140 3.12 19.40 12.37
C VAL A 140 3.54 18.00 11.91
N MET A 141 4.54 17.95 11.05
CA MET A 141 5.00 16.69 10.47
C MET A 141 5.61 15.74 11.52
N GLU A 142 6.37 16.27 12.49
CA GLU A 142 6.88 15.50 13.63
C GLU A 142 5.77 15.00 14.57
N ARG A 143 4.64 15.73 14.69
CA ARG A 143 3.48 15.29 15.48
C ARG A 143 2.77 14.11 14.81
N ILE A 144 2.49 14.21 13.51
CA ILE A 144 1.83 13.15 12.73
C ILE A 144 2.68 11.87 12.71
N CYS A 145 4.00 12.01 12.62
CA CYS A 145 4.94 10.89 12.56
C CYS A 145 5.45 10.42 13.92
N ARG A 146 4.90 10.93 15.03
CA ARG A 146 5.39 10.62 16.38
C ARG A 146 5.18 9.14 16.71
N GLU A 147 6.16 8.54 17.36
CA GLU A 147 6.09 7.15 17.82
C GLU A 147 4.95 6.99 18.85
N LYS A 148 4.18 5.90 18.75
CA LYS A 148 3.03 5.52 19.60
C LYS A 148 1.77 6.38 19.49
N THR A 149 1.90 7.68 19.29
CA THR A 149 0.75 8.60 19.21
C THR A 149 0.40 9.01 17.80
N GLY A 150 1.34 8.91 16.87
CA GLY A 150 1.16 9.28 15.46
C GLY A 150 0.74 8.12 14.56
N LEU A 151 0.83 8.38 13.26
CA LEU A 151 0.53 7.44 12.19
C LEU A 151 1.58 6.36 12.03
N PHE A 152 2.81 6.56 12.46
CA PHE A 152 3.83 5.54 12.31
C PHE A 152 3.60 4.36 13.26
N PRO A 153 3.66 3.12 12.75
CA PRO A 153 3.44 1.95 13.56
C PRO A 153 4.50 1.81 14.64
N SER A 154 4.17 1.19 15.77
CA SER A 154 5.18 0.69 16.72
C SER A 154 5.64 -0.73 16.33
N PRO A 155 6.78 -1.24 16.81
CA PRO A 155 7.24 -2.60 16.48
C PRO A 155 6.22 -3.70 16.76
N SER A 156 5.41 -3.54 17.81
CA SER A 156 4.32 -4.47 18.17
C SER A 156 3.13 -4.41 17.21
N GLU A 157 2.98 -3.33 16.46
CA GLU A 157 1.93 -3.15 15.46
C GLU A 157 2.33 -3.71 14.08
N ILE A 158 3.55 -4.24 13.94
CA ILE A 158 4.07 -4.73 12.66
C ILE A 158 4.38 -6.23 12.76
N LYS A 159 3.81 -7.02 11.86
CA LYS A 159 4.11 -8.44 11.70
C LYS A 159 4.80 -8.69 10.37
N PHE A 160 5.77 -9.60 10.38
CA PHE A 160 6.58 -9.92 9.22
C PHE A 160 6.39 -11.37 8.80
N SER A 161 6.33 -11.59 7.48
CA SER A 161 6.41 -12.91 6.89
C SER A 161 7.39 -12.91 5.72
N CYS A 162 8.24 -13.93 5.63
CA CYS A 162 9.15 -14.09 4.50
C CYS A 162 9.37 -15.56 4.16
N SER A 163 9.28 -15.90 2.88
CA SER A 163 9.55 -17.25 2.36
C SER A 163 11.04 -17.65 2.32
N CYS A 164 11.92 -16.87 2.97
CA CYS A 164 13.34 -17.16 3.03
C CYS A 164 13.68 -18.15 4.14
N PRO A 165 14.78 -18.92 4.04
CA PRO A 165 15.18 -19.88 5.06
C PRO A 165 15.77 -19.23 6.33
N ASP A 166 15.65 -17.92 6.47
CA ASP A 166 16.10 -17.17 7.65
C ASP A 166 14.98 -17.22 8.70
N TRP A 167 15.28 -17.77 9.87
CA TRP A 167 14.35 -17.92 10.98
C TRP A 167 14.29 -16.66 11.87
N ALA A 168 15.07 -15.63 11.54
CA ALA A 168 14.95 -14.34 12.20
C ALA A 168 13.58 -13.71 11.95
N TYR A 169 12.98 -13.13 13.00
CA TYR A 169 11.73 -12.38 12.91
C TYR A 169 11.78 -11.31 11.81
N MET A 170 12.91 -10.60 11.73
CA MET A 170 13.19 -9.67 10.64
C MET A 170 14.43 -10.11 9.86
N CYS A 171 14.23 -10.59 8.64
CA CYS A 171 15.31 -10.92 7.72
C CYS A 171 15.72 -9.69 6.89
N LYS A 172 16.85 -9.78 6.18
CA LYS A 172 17.32 -8.72 5.27
C LYS A 172 16.32 -8.39 4.14
N HIS A 173 15.46 -9.32 3.73
CA HIS A 173 14.46 -9.08 2.69
C HIS A 173 13.31 -8.23 3.23
N VAL A 174 12.84 -8.53 4.45
CA VAL A 174 11.86 -7.69 5.16
C VAL A 174 12.42 -6.28 5.34
N ALA A 175 13.66 -6.15 5.81
CA ALA A 175 14.30 -4.84 5.94
C ALA A 175 14.40 -4.08 4.59
N ALA A 176 14.64 -4.78 3.47
CA ALA A 176 14.64 -4.16 2.14
C ALA A 176 13.25 -3.64 1.75
N VAL A 177 12.18 -4.37 2.09
CA VAL A 177 10.80 -3.95 1.86
C VAL A 177 10.42 -2.76 2.73
N LEU A 178 10.79 -2.77 4.01
CA LEU A 178 10.53 -1.66 4.93
C LEU A 178 11.17 -0.34 4.44
N TYR A 179 12.43 -0.40 3.98
CA TYR A 179 13.04 0.75 3.33
C TYR A 179 12.39 1.10 1.98
N GLY A 180 11.90 0.10 1.25
CA GLY A 180 11.17 0.28 0.00
C GLY A 180 9.84 1.00 0.17
N ILE A 181 9.15 0.79 1.31
CA ILE A 181 7.95 1.57 1.69
C ILE A 181 8.34 3.04 1.82
N GLY A 182 9.41 3.35 2.56
CA GLY A 182 9.89 4.74 2.69
C GLY A 182 10.20 5.40 1.34
N ALA A 183 10.86 4.68 0.43
CA ALA A 183 11.10 5.19 -0.93
C ALA A 183 9.81 5.38 -1.75
N ARG A 184 8.77 4.56 -1.52
CA ARG A 184 7.46 4.73 -2.18
C ARG A 184 6.71 5.94 -1.65
N LEU A 185 6.76 6.17 -0.34
CA LEU A 185 6.10 7.30 0.33
C LEU A 185 6.62 8.67 -0.12
N ASP A 186 7.82 8.74 -0.71
CA ASP A 186 8.31 9.97 -1.33
C ASP A 186 7.50 10.42 -2.55
N HIS A 187 6.87 9.47 -3.25
CA HIS A 187 6.09 9.74 -4.45
C HIS A 187 4.60 9.62 -4.21
N GLU A 188 4.20 8.69 -3.32
CA GLU A 188 2.80 8.33 -3.03
C GLU A 188 2.58 8.31 -1.49
N PRO A 189 2.62 9.47 -0.82
CA PRO A 189 2.46 9.60 0.64
C PRO A 189 1.09 9.15 1.16
N GLU A 190 0.04 9.23 0.33
CA GLU A 190 -1.32 8.75 0.62
C GLU A 190 -1.34 7.24 0.97
N LEU A 191 -0.35 6.48 0.49
CA LEU A 191 -0.24 5.06 0.82
C LEU A 191 0.00 4.80 2.30
N LEU A 192 0.53 5.77 3.06
CA LEU A 192 0.67 5.63 4.51
C LEU A 192 -0.69 5.60 5.21
N PHE A 193 -1.59 6.51 4.83
CA PHE A 193 -2.94 6.60 5.37
C PHE A 193 -3.74 5.35 5.01
N ARG A 194 -3.64 4.93 3.74
CA ARG A 194 -4.21 3.66 3.28
C ARG A 194 -3.68 2.47 4.07
N LEU A 195 -2.36 2.35 4.25
CA LEU A 195 -1.74 1.27 5.02
C LEU A 195 -2.22 1.23 6.47
N ARG A 196 -2.51 2.40 7.05
CA ARG A 196 -2.98 2.58 8.43
C ARG A 196 -4.49 2.58 8.58
N GLU A 197 -5.21 2.34 7.48
CA GLU A 197 -6.67 2.25 7.39
C GLU A 197 -7.39 3.50 7.91
N VAL A 198 -6.84 4.67 7.60
CA VAL A 198 -7.43 5.98 7.93
C VAL A 198 -7.64 6.81 6.67
N ASP A 199 -8.64 7.69 6.68
CA ASP A 199 -8.92 8.60 5.56
C ASP A 199 -8.20 9.94 5.79
N GLU A 200 -7.24 10.27 4.93
CA GLU A 200 -6.50 11.53 4.97
C GLU A 200 -7.40 12.78 4.88
N LYS A 201 -8.61 12.67 4.32
CA LYS A 201 -9.56 13.78 4.21
C LYS A 201 -10.13 14.19 5.56
N GLU A 202 -10.23 13.26 6.51
CA GLU A 202 -10.72 13.56 7.85
C GLU A 202 -9.81 14.53 8.61
N LEU A 203 -8.51 14.55 8.30
CA LEU A 203 -7.58 15.54 8.87
C LEU A 203 -7.98 16.98 8.53
N ILE A 204 -8.48 17.20 7.33
CA ILE A 204 -8.81 18.55 6.84
C ILE A 204 -10.20 18.95 7.31
N VAL A 205 -11.16 18.02 7.27
CA VAL A 205 -12.52 18.28 7.76
C VAL A 205 -12.49 18.67 9.24
N GLN A 206 -11.72 17.96 10.07
CA GLN A 206 -11.61 18.30 11.48
C GLN A 206 -10.75 19.54 11.73
N ALA A 207 -9.74 19.81 10.90
CA ALA A 207 -8.98 21.05 10.98
C ALA A 207 -9.83 22.28 10.64
N GLY A 208 -10.72 22.18 9.66
CA GLY A 208 -11.66 23.25 9.29
C GLY A 208 -12.84 23.40 10.25
N ALA A 209 -13.27 22.32 10.92
CA ALA A 209 -14.39 22.34 11.87
C ALA A 209 -14.04 23.05 13.20
N GLU A 210 -12.77 23.11 13.58
CA GLU A 210 -12.31 23.85 14.77
C GLU A 210 -11.97 25.33 14.50
N LEU A 211 -12.06 25.79 13.24
CA LEU A 211 -12.22 27.22 13.03
C LEU A 211 -13.53 27.62 13.72
N PRO A 212 -13.51 28.57 14.66
CA PRO A 212 -14.74 29.00 15.30
C PRO A 212 -15.57 29.71 14.23
N LEU A 213 -16.42 28.97 13.53
CA LEU A 213 -17.74 29.46 13.14
C LEU A 213 -18.52 29.62 14.44
N SER A 214 -18.10 30.59 15.25
CA SER A 214 -18.98 31.16 16.23
C SER A 214 -20.10 31.78 15.42
N PRO A 215 -21.36 31.34 15.53
CA PRO A 215 -22.47 32.18 15.13
C PRO A 215 -22.62 33.25 16.23
N LYS A 216 -21.55 33.96 16.56
CA LYS A 216 -21.73 35.33 16.98
C LYS A 216 -22.18 36.01 15.72
N GLN A 217 -23.51 36.20 15.60
CA GLN A 217 -24.03 37.26 14.77
C GLN A 217 -23.07 38.44 14.94
N PRO A 218 -22.48 38.97 13.86
CA PRO A 218 -21.78 40.25 13.99
C PRO A 218 -22.78 41.17 14.70
N GLU A 219 -22.36 41.76 15.82
CA GLU A 219 -23.08 42.91 16.36
C GLU A 219 -23.39 43.80 15.15
N ALA A 220 -24.64 44.23 14.99
CA ALA A 220 -25.14 44.89 13.78
C ALA A 220 -24.32 46.13 13.36
N GLU A 221 -23.35 46.53 14.17
CA GLU A 221 -22.33 47.55 13.95
C GLU A 221 -21.15 47.12 13.06
N LYS A 222 -20.94 45.81 12.80
CA LYS A 222 -19.83 45.27 11.97
C LYS A 222 -20.29 44.56 10.70
N VAL A 223 -21.55 44.68 10.32
CA VAL A 223 -22.03 44.26 9.00
C VAL A 223 -21.82 45.43 8.05
N LEU A 224 -20.80 45.35 7.21
CA LEU A 224 -20.61 46.30 6.11
C LEU A 224 -21.81 46.20 5.18
N ARG A 225 -22.44 47.34 4.88
CA ARG A 225 -23.56 47.38 3.95
C ARG A 225 -23.05 47.05 2.55
N GLU A 226 -23.94 46.56 1.70
CA GLU A 226 -23.64 46.16 0.32
C GLU A 226 -23.00 47.31 -0.50
N GLU A 227 -23.37 48.54 -0.13
CA GLU A 227 -22.80 49.80 -0.61
C GLU A 227 -21.30 49.92 -0.30
N ASP A 228 -20.87 49.57 0.92
CA ASP A 228 -19.48 49.69 1.39
C ASP A 228 -18.58 48.59 0.80
N LEU A 229 -19.12 47.41 0.50
CA LEU A 229 -18.38 46.33 -0.17
C LEU A 229 -18.03 46.70 -1.61
N SER A 230 -18.93 47.42 -2.28
CA SER A 230 -18.73 47.90 -3.65
C SER A 230 -17.60 48.93 -3.71
N VAL A 231 -17.51 49.80 -2.70
CA VAL A 231 -16.44 50.81 -2.56
C VAL A 231 -15.09 50.18 -2.20
N LEU A 232 -15.09 49.14 -1.36
CA LEU A 232 -13.83 48.50 -0.93
C LEU A 232 -13.19 47.64 -2.03
N PHE A 233 -14.01 47.03 -2.90
CA PHE A 233 -13.55 46.15 -3.97
C PHE A 233 -13.55 46.79 -5.37
N GLY A 234 -14.03 48.02 -5.51
CA GLY A 234 -13.99 48.77 -6.77
C GLY A 234 -14.75 48.09 -7.91
N LEU A 235 -15.86 47.42 -7.60
CA LEU A 235 -16.71 46.73 -8.57
C LEU A 235 -18.09 47.40 -8.60
N GLU A 236 -18.37 48.17 -9.65
CA GLU A 236 -19.73 48.62 -9.98
C GLU A 236 -20.56 47.39 -10.40
N MET A 237 -21.45 46.93 -9.53
CA MET A 237 -22.49 45.97 -9.93
C MET A 237 -23.62 46.74 -10.62
N ALA A 238 -23.72 46.62 -11.94
CA ALA A 238 -24.90 47.08 -12.68
C ALA A 238 -26.14 46.36 -12.15
N SER A 239 -27.08 47.12 -11.60
CA SER A 239 -28.35 46.63 -11.07
C SER A 239 -29.13 45.92 -12.16
N VAL A 240 -29.30 44.61 -12.04
CA VAL A 240 -30.29 43.87 -12.80
C VAL A 240 -31.64 44.25 -12.21
N GLU A 241 -32.43 44.99 -12.98
CA GLU A 241 -33.80 45.35 -12.64
C GLU A 241 -34.60 44.09 -12.28
N GLN A 242 -35.34 44.21 -11.18
CA GLN A 242 -36.23 43.19 -10.66
C GLN A 242 -37.33 42.92 -11.69
N CYS A 243 -37.52 41.65 -12.03
CA CYS A 243 -38.66 41.21 -12.82
C CYS A 243 -39.83 40.95 -11.87
N ASP A 244 -40.90 41.73 -12.01
CA ASP A 244 -42.15 41.62 -11.23
C ASP A 244 -42.80 40.22 -11.35
N PRO A 245 -43.38 39.67 -10.28
CA PRO A 245 -44.03 38.35 -10.29
C PRO A 245 -45.50 38.44 -10.74
N ALA A 246 -45.76 39.02 -11.92
CA ALA A 246 -47.11 39.20 -12.47
C ALA A 246 -47.30 38.61 -13.88
N ALA A 247 -46.46 37.64 -14.28
CA ALA A 247 -46.58 36.92 -15.56
C ALA A 247 -46.49 35.39 -15.41
N ALA A 248 -47.02 34.85 -14.30
CA ALA A 248 -47.09 33.41 -14.04
C ALA A 248 -48.46 32.78 -14.39
N ALA A 249 -49.29 33.47 -15.18
CA ALA A 249 -50.62 32.98 -15.56
C ALA A 249 -50.95 33.33 -17.01
N GLU A 250 -50.20 32.75 -17.95
CA GLU A 250 -50.63 32.48 -19.33
C GLU A 250 -49.43 31.89 -20.07
N LEU A 251 -49.30 30.55 -20.07
CA LEU A 251 -48.59 29.71 -21.04
C LEU A 251 -48.75 28.22 -20.63
N GLU A 252 -49.97 27.83 -20.26
CA GLU A 252 -50.43 26.43 -20.19
C GLU A 252 -51.31 26.18 -21.41
N ALA A 253 -50.72 26.17 -22.61
CA ALA A 253 -51.32 25.59 -23.82
C ALA A 253 -50.29 25.57 -24.95
N VAL A 254 -50.26 24.46 -25.71
CA VAL A 254 -49.48 24.22 -26.95
C VAL A 254 -48.03 23.80 -26.66
N SER A 255 -47.62 22.53 -26.77
CA SER A 255 -47.59 21.77 -28.02
C SER A 255 -47.37 20.28 -27.76
N LYS A 256 -48.13 19.46 -28.48
CA LYS A 256 -47.92 18.01 -28.67
C LYS A 256 -46.72 17.75 -29.61
N GLU A 257 -46.27 16.50 -29.58
CA GLU A 257 -45.45 15.77 -30.57
C GLU A 257 -43.94 15.70 -30.33
N GLY A 258 -43.51 14.52 -29.83
CA GLY A 258 -42.12 14.06 -29.89
C GLY A 258 -41.92 13.11 -31.09
N PRO A 259 -40.76 13.13 -31.78
CA PRO A 259 -40.46 12.16 -32.83
C PRO A 259 -39.76 10.90 -32.28
N LYS A 260 -40.09 9.79 -32.95
CA LYS A 260 -39.77 8.38 -32.73
C LYS A 260 -38.34 8.02 -33.17
N PRO A 261 -37.68 6.98 -32.59
CA PRO A 261 -36.38 6.49 -33.08
C PRO A 261 -36.57 5.52 -34.27
N PRO A 262 -35.64 5.46 -35.24
CA PRO A 262 -35.68 4.45 -36.30
C PRO A 262 -34.96 3.16 -35.87
N GLY A 263 -35.70 2.05 -35.93
CA GLY A 263 -35.15 0.70 -35.91
C GLY A 263 -34.63 0.28 -37.29
N GLY A 264 -33.68 -0.67 -37.31
CA GLY A 264 -33.10 -1.22 -38.54
C GLY A 264 -34.05 -2.17 -39.30
N PRO A 265 -33.58 -2.82 -40.39
CA PRO A 265 -34.30 -3.95 -40.99
C PRO A 265 -33.51 -5.26 -41.03
N LYS A 266 -34.30 -6.33 -41.20
CA LYS A 266 -34.04 -7.77 -41.02
C LYS A 266 -33.62 -8.51 -42.30
N LYS A 267 -32.91 -9.62 -42.08
CA LYS A 267 -32.92 -10.98 -42.71
C LYS A 267 -33.53 -11.21 -44.11
N LYS A 268 -32.88 -12.11 -44.87
CA LYS A 268 -33.33 -13.45 -45.37
C LYS A 268 -32.12 -14.14 -46.06
N GLY A 269 -31.71 -15.38 -45.72
CA GLY A 269 -32.18 -16.70 -46.23
C GLY A 269 -31.58 -16.96 -47.65
N GLU A 270 -30.92 -18.06 -48.05
CA GLU A 270 -30.86 -19.47 -47.62
C GLU A 270 -29.71 -20.23 -48.38
N ARG A 271 -29.25 -21.35 -47.78
CA ARG A 271 -28.80 -22.65 -48.34
C ARG A 271 -27.46 -22.87 -49.11
N ALA A 272 -26.61 -23.68 -48.43
CA ALA A 272 -26.22 -25.08 -48.75
C ALA A 272 -24.88 -25.43 -49.45
N ALA A 273 -24.25 -26.47 -48.85
CA ALA A 273 -23.28 -27.46 -49.39
C ALA A 273 -21.84 -26.97 -49.67
N SER A 274 -20.75 -27.70 -49.41
CA SER A 274 -20.50 -29.06 -48.89
C SER A 274 -18.97 -29.33 -48.84
N LEU A 275 -18.54 -30.27 -47.97
CA LEU A 275 -17.34 -31.17 -48.07
C LEU A 275 -15.95 -30.50 -48.06
N GLY A 276 -14.88 -30.99 -47.44
CA GLY A 276 -14.42 -32.14 -46.65
C GLY A 276 -12.99 -31.75 -46.20
N SER A 277 -12.28 -32.27 -45.20
CA SER A 277 -11.87 -33.63 -44.83
C SER A 277 -10.97 -33.41 -43.60
N ALA A 278 -11.18 -34.08 -42.45
CA ALA A 278 -10.40 -35.24 -41.99
C ALA A 278 -8.86 -35.01 -42.02
N LEU A 279 -8.08 -35.16 -40.93
CA LEU A 279 -7.76 -36.43 -40.26
C LEU A 279 -6.77 -36.20 -39.09
N MET A 280 -6.85 -37.05 -38.04
CA MET A 280 -5.79 -37.53 -37.11
C MET A 280 -5.10 -36.55 -36.13
N THR A 281 -4.82 -36.85 -34.86
CA THR A 281 -4.86 -38.10 -34.07
C THR A 281 -4.78 -37.74 -32.58
N ALA A 282 -5.75 -38.21 -31.79
CA ALA A 282 -5.59 -38.42 -30.35
C ALA A 282 -5.18 -39.89 -30.13
N ARG A 283 -4.03 -40.10 -29.49
CA ARG A 283 -3.46 -41.38 -29.04
C ARG A 283 -2.84 -41.09 -27.67
N ALA A 284 -2.96 -41.85 -26.60
CA ALA A 284 -3.78 -42.99 -26.22
C ALA A 284 -3.72 -43.05 -24.69
N VAL A 285 -4.86 -43.29 -24.05
CA VAL A 285 -4.95 -43.74 -22.66
C VAL A 285 -4.92 -45.27 -22.69
N ARG A 286 -3.96 -45.89 -21.97
CA ARG A 286 -4.09 -47.14 -21.19
C ARG A 286 -2.70 -47.74 -20.91
N ALA A 287 -2.39 -47.93 -19.62
CA ALA A 287 -2.08 -49.26 -19.07
C ALA A 287 -1.91 -49.15 -17.54
N ARG A 288 -2.82 -49.79 -16.81
CA ARG A 288 -2.61 -50.31 -15.47
C ARG A 288 -1.76 -51.58 -15.61
N GLU A 289 -0.80 -51.82 -14.73
CA GLU A 289 -0.83 -52.93 -13.74
C GLU A 289 0.53 -53.19 -13.08
N ALA A 290 0.42 -53.61 -11.81
CA ALA A 290 1.35 -54.43 -11.03
C ALA A 290 2.75 -53.89 -10.69
N ASN A 291 2.95 -53.52 -9.41
CA ASN A 291 3.81 -54.36 -8.57
C ASN A 291 3.45 -54.22 -7.08
N LYS A 292 3.12 -55.36 -6.48
CA LYS A 292 2.79 -55.60 -5.07
C LYS A 292 3.85 -56.60 -4.58
N SER A 293 4.32 -56.42 -3.35
CA SER A 293 5.33 -57.19 -2.59
C SER A 293 6.64 -56.40 -2.42
N ARG A 294 7.26 -56.24 -1.24
CA ARG A 294 7.19 -56.99 0.03
C ARG A 294 7.39 -56.03 1.22
N ARG A 295 6.52 -56.15 2.23
CA ARG A 295 6.89 -55.90 3.64
C ARG A 295 7.39 -57.22 4.23
N PRO A 296 8.24 -57.15 5.26
CA PRO A 296 7.98 -57.98 6.43
C PRO A 296 7.83 -57.12 7.69
N ALA A 297 6.83 -57.47 8.49
CA ALA A 297 6.72 -57.08 9.88
C ALA A 297 7.37 -58.19 10.73
N THR A 298 8.00 -57.83 11.86
CA THR A 298 7.63 -58.24 13.24
C THR A 298 8.83 -58.29 14.19
N LYS A 299 8.63 -57.70 15.38
CA LYS A 299 8.95 -58.13 16.77
C LYS A 299 9.11 -56.86 17.62
N LYS A 300 8.13 -56.41 18.43
CA LYS A 300 7.63 -56.89 19.74
C LYS A 300 8.71 -57.08 20.82
N GLY A 301 8.50 -56.36 21.94
CA GLY A 301 9.20 -56.37 23.24
C GLY A 301 9.31 -54.91 23.73
N CYS A 302 8.43 -54.34 24.57
CA CYS A 302 7.97 -54.66 25.93
C CYS A 302 9.07 -54.58 27.00
N GLY A 303 8.84 -53.71 28.01
CA GLY A 303 9.65 -53.47 29.20
C GLY A 303 10.51 -52.19 29.08
N GLU A 304 10.63 -51.29 30.06
CA GLU A 304 10.04 -51.19 31.39
C GLU A 304 10.41 -49.80 31.95
N VAL A 305 9.68 -49.41 32.99
CA VAL A 305 9.74 -48.15 33.72
C VAL A 305 11.09 -47.96 34.42
N SER A 306 11.65 -46.74 34.42
CA SER A 306 12.60 -46.31 35.45
C SER A 306 12.58 -44.80 35.67
N ARG A 307 12.35 -44.47 36.94
CA ARG A 307 12.07 -43.20 37.59
C ARG A 307 13.38 -42.59 38.13
N ALA A 308 13.32 -41.30 38.46
CA ALA A 308 14.25 -40.52 39.30
C ALA A 308 15.52 -39.98 38.59
N LYS A 309 16.00 -38.75 38.84
CA LYS A 309 15.86 -37.92 40.05
C LYS A 309 16.11 -36.45 39.71
N SER A 310 15.17 -35.61 40.13
CA SER A 310 15.36 -34.17 40.38
C SER A 310 16.37 -33.99 41.52
N ARG A 311 17.31 -33.05 41.37
CA ARG A 311 18.01 -32.41 42.49
C ARG A 311 18.07 -30.91 42.25
N LYS A 312 17.17 -30.20 42.95
CA LYS A 312 17.27 -28.79 43.32
C LYS A 312 18.01 -28.70 44.67
N GLY A 313 18.93 -27.74 44.79
CA GLY A 313 19.03 -26.85 45.96
C GLY A 313 20.17 -27.02 46.96
N ARG A 314 20.68 -25.85 47.41
CA ARG A 314 21.64 -25.52 48.50
C ARG A 314 23.12 -25.71 48.12
N ILE A 315 24.02 -24.72 48.22
CA ILE A 315 24.10 -23.42 48.94
C ILE A 315 24.71 -22.40 47.98
#